data_AF-A0A2T4LNZ8-F1
#
_entry.id   AF-A0A2T4LNZ8-F1
#
_cell.length_a   1.000
_cell.length_b   1.000
_cell.length_c   1.000
_cell.angle_alpha   90.00
_cell.angle_beta   90.00
_cell.angle_gamma   90.00
#
_symmetry.space_group_name_H-M   'P 1'
#
loop_
_entity.id
_entity.type
_entity.pdbx_description
1 polymer ?
#
loop_
_entity_poly.entity_id
_entity_poly.type
_entity_poly.pdbx_seq_one_letter_code
_entity_poly.pdbx_strand_id
1 'polypeptide(L)' 'MAEVPESRINERNITNEMRESFLDYAMSVIVSRALPDVRDGLKPVHRRILYGLN' A
#
# COMPACT_ATOMS: atom_id res chain seq x y z
N MET A 1 -3.44 -8.66 44.77
CA MET A 1 -2.37 -8.39 43.77
C MET A 1 -3.06 -7.64 42.64
N ALA A 2 -2.77 -6.36 42.44
CA ALA A 2 -3.41 -5.60 41.35
C ALA A 2 -2.74 -5.97 40.02
N GLU A 3 -3.52 -6.39 39.03
CA GLU A 3 -3.05 -6.60 37.66
C GLU A 3 -2.62 -5.26 37.06
N VAL A 4 -1.34 -5.16 36.70
CA VAL A 4 -0.81 -3.99 35.99
C VAL A 4 -1.31 -4.08 34.54
N PRO A 5 -1.99 -3.05 33.99
CA PRO A 5 -2.47 -3.10 32.62
C PRO A 5 -1.29 -3.20 31.66
N GLU A 6 -1.25 -4.26 30.84
CA GLU A 6 -0.27 -4.41 29.76
C GLU A 6 -0.31 -3.16 28.87
N SER A 7 0.85 -2.53 28.70
CA SER A 7 1.02 -1.35 27.86
C SER A 7 0.65 -1.69 26.41
N ARG A 8 -0.44 -1.11 25.91
CA ARG A 8 -0.92 -1.27 24.51
C ARG A 8 -0.03 -0.59 23.45
N ILE A 9 1.19 -0.20 23.80
CA ILE A 9 2.08 0.55 22.93
C ILE A 9 3.09 -0.42 22.32
N ASN A 10 3.02 -0.60 21.01
CA ASN A 10 4.03 -1.33 20.26
C ASN A 10 5.11 -0.34 19.82
N GLU A 11 6.28 -0.43 20.44
CA GLU A 11 7.43 0.35 19.99
C GLU A 11 7.86 -0.09 18.59
N ARG A 12 8.12 0.88 17.71
CA ARG A 12 8.62 0.66 16.36
C ARG A 12 9.87 1.48 16.13
N ASN A 13 10.88 0.85 15.56
CA ASN A 13 12.09 1.54 15.16
C ASN A 13 11.80 2.41 13.92
N ILE A 14 12.07 3.71 14.03
CA ILE A 14 11.78 4.68 12.96
C ILE A 14 12.47 4.36 11.63
N THR A 15 13.70 3.86 11.66
CA THR A 15 14.44 3.54 10.44
C THR A 15 13.83 2.35 9.69
N ASN A 16 13.36 1.35 10.43
CA ASN A 16 12.69 0.20 9.84
C ASN A 16 11.31 0.60 9.29
N GLU A 17 10.51 1.32 10.08
CA GLU A 17 9.18 1.79 9.68
C GLU A 17 9.23 2.64 8.41
N MET A 18 10.16 3.59 8.34
CA MET A 18 10.32 4.47 7.17
C MET A 18 10.71 3.69 5.92
N ARG A 19 11.58 2.68 6.05
CA ARG A 19 11.98 1.83 4.91
C ARG A 19 10.82 0.98 4.42
N GLU A 20 10.10 0.34 5.33
CA GLU A 20 8.95 -0.52 5.01
C GLU A 20 7.83 0.29 4.35
N SER A 21 7.41 1.39 4.99
CA SER A 21 6.40 2.29 4.44
C SER A 21 6.78 2.86 3.07
N PHE A 22 8.05 3.21 2.88
CA PHE A 22 8.52 3.70 1.58
C PHE A 22 8.46 2.63 0.50
N LEU A 23 8.91 1.40 0.80
CA LEU A 23 8.89 0.29 -0.15
C LEU A 23 7.46 -0.11 -0.50
N ASP A 24 6.56 -0.17 0.49
CA ASP A 24 5.14 -0.50 0.28
C ASP A 24 4.45 0.53 -0.61
N TYR A 25 4.69 1.82 -0.35
CA TYR A 25 4.15 2.88 -1.19
C TYR A 25 4.74 2.84 -2.60
N ALA A 26 6.06 2.71 -2.72
CA ALA A 26 6.73 2.65 -4.02
C ALA A 26 6.22 1.48 -4.87
N MET A 27 6.09 0.29 -4.26
CA MET A 27 5.59 -0.90 -4.95
C MET A 27 4.13 -0.72 -5.39
N SER A 28 3.28 -0.17 -4.52
CA SER A 28 1.88 0.15 -4.85
C SER A 28 1.77 1.11 -6.05
N VAL A 29 2.63 2.14 -6.10
CA VAL A 29 2.68 3.07 -7.22
C VAL A 29 3.12 2.39 -8.51
N ILE A 30 4.19 1.59 -8.47
CA ILE A 30 4.75 0.93 -9.66
C ILE A 30 3.72 -0.01 -10.28
N VAL A 31 3.13 -0.89 -9.46
CA VAL A 31 2.25 -1.98 -9.95
C VAL A 31 0.85 -1.49 -10.26
N SER A 32 0.27 -0.61 -9.42
CA SER A 32 -1.17 -0.32 -9.45
C SER A 32 -1.51 1.09 -9.89
N ARG A 33 -0.54 1.88 -10.38
CA ARG A 33 -0.80 3.27 -10.79
C ARG A 33 0.01 3.72 -12.00
N ALA A 34 1.32 3.57 -11.95
CA ALA A 34 2.23 4.20 -12.89
C ALA A 34 2.38 3.42 -14.19
N LEU A 35 2.63 2.12 -14.11
CA LEU A 35 2.90 1.27 -15.28
C LEU A 35 1.60 0.66 -15.84
N PRO A 36 1.42 0.68 -17.17
CA PRO A 36 0.31 -0.03 -17.81
C PRO A 36 0.56 -1.54 -17.84
N ASP A 37 -0.52 -2.33 -17.90
CA ASP A 37 -0.42 -3.79 -18.06
C ASP A 37 -0.01 -4.13 -19.50
N VAL A 38 0.87 -5.12 -19.68
CA VAL A 38 1.41 -5.51 -20.98
C VAL A 38 0.37 -6.12 -21.92
N ARG A 39 -0.73 -6.66 -21.38
CA ARG A 39 -1.75 -7.35 -22.16
C ARG A 39 -2.66 -6.40 -22.92
N ASP A 40 -3.01 -5.28 -22.28
CA ASP A 40 -3.99 -4.32 -22.79
C ASP A 40 -3.41 -2.90 -22.98
N GLY A 41 -2.22 -2.62 -22.44
CA GLY A 41 -1.61 -1.29 -22.46
C GLY A 41 -2.36 -0.27 -21.57
N LEU A 42 -3.33 -0.71 -20.77
CA LEU A 42 -4.19 0.17 -20.00
C LEU A 42 -3.69 0.34 -18.56
N LYS A 43 -3.73 1.59 -18.08
CA LYS A 43 -3.58 1.89 -16.66
C LYS A 43 -4.86 1.49 -15.90
N PRO A 44 -4.77 1.20 -14.59
CA PRO A 44 -5.93 0.79 -13.78
C PRO A 44 -7.13 1.77 -13.84
N VAL A 45 -6.87 3.08 -13.98
CA VAL A 45 -7.93 4.08 -14.12
C VAL A 45 -8.76 3.89 -15.40
N HIS A 46 -8.12 3.59 -16.53
CA HIS A 46 -8.81 3.37 -17.80
C HIS A 46 -9.71 2.13 -17.72
N ARG A 47 -9.20 1.04 -17.12
CA ARG A 47 -9.97 -0.19 -16.93
C ARG A 47 -11.23 0.03 -16.10
N ARG A 48 -11.15 0.83 -15.03
CA ARG A 48 -12.31 1.18 -14.18
C ARG A 48 -13.34 2.03 -14.94
N ILE A 49 -12.89 3.00 -15.73
CA ILE A 49 -13.78 3.83 -16.55
C ILE A 49 -14.51 2.95 -17.57
N LEU A 50 -13.80 2.14 -18.34
CA LEU A 50 -14.40 1.26 -19.36
C LEU A 50 -15.38 0.25 -18.73
N TYR A 51 -15.03 -0.31 -17.57
CA TYR A 51 -15.92 -1.22 -16.85
C TYR A 51 -17.20 -0.53 -16.36
N GLY A 52 -17.11 0.72 -15.85
CA GLY A 52 -18.27 1.45 -15.35
C GLY A 52 -19.14 2.11 -16.43
N LEU A 53 -18.67 2.15 -17.67
CA LEU A 53 -19.45 2.59 -18.84
C LEU A 53 -20.32 1.47 -19.44
N ASN A 54 -20.03 0.21 -19.09
CA ASN A 54 -20.82 -0.97 -19.47
C ASN A 54 -21.90 -1.25 -18.42
#